data_AF-A0A6B2CHN7-F1
#
_entry.id   AF-A0A6B2CHN7-F1
#
_cell.length_a   1.000
_cell.length_b   1.000
_cell.length_c   1.000
_cell.angle_alpha   90.00
_cell.angle_beta   90.00
_cell.angle_gamma   90.00
#
_symmetry.space_group_name_H-M   'P 1'
#
loop_
_entity.id
_entity.type
_entity.pdbx_description
1 polymer ?
#
loop_
_entity_poly.entity_id
_entity_poly.type
_entity_poly.pdbx_seq_one_letter_code
_entity_poly.pdbx_strand_id
1 'polypeptide(L)'
;MRVLIYLSNTRSYEPKDRVNLMKQLRSMGIRVINVRVATRHLEVDASTDNVDGAAHTLGLLIGPVLEVVNLTMEYRYDNPFRAYVDLFNGERFWEAHEALEPIWRVSRDVNVQGLIMGKPRSF
;
A
#
# COMPACT_ATOMS: atom_id res chain seq x y z
N MET A 1 -2.32 -12.65 9.85
CA MET A 1 -2.61 -12.37 8.41
C MET A 1 -1.82 -11.16 7.91
N ARG A 2 -1.61 -10.98 6.60
CA ARG A 2 -0.93 -9.79 6.04
C ARG A 2 -1.95 -8.77 5.54
N VAL A 3 -1.83 -7.53 6.00
CA VAL A 3 -2.74 -6.42 5.65
C VAL A 3 -1.95 -5.18 5.25
N LEU A 4 -2.55 -4.37 4.38
CA LEU A 4 -2.08 -3.03 4.03
C LEU A 4 -3.05 -2.01 4.60
N ILE A 5 -2.59 -1.21 5.54
CA ILE A 5 -3.41 -0.21 6.22
C ILE A 5 -3.07 1.16 5.64
N TYR A 6 -4.07 1.81 5.05
CA TYR A 6 -3.99 3.15 4.52
C TYR A 6 -4.36 4.17 5.60
N LEU A 7 -3.48 5.11 5.86
CA LEU A 7 -3.67 6.15 6.87
C LEU A 7 -3.52 7.52 6.22
N SER A 8 -4.32 8.50 6.61
CA SER A 8 -4.19 9.87 6.11
C SER A 8 -2.87 10.47 6.57
N ASN A 9 -2.13 11.11 5.66
CA ASN A 9 -0.87 11.80 5.98
C ASN A 9 -1.13 13.19 6.57
N THR A 10 -1.72 13.26 7.75
CA THR A 10 -2.07 14.54 8.40
C THR A 10 -0.88 15.26 9.03
N ARG A 11 0.24 14.55 9.21
CA ARG A 11 1.47 15.06 9.84
C ARG A 11 2.57 15.43 8.85
N SER A 12 2.25 15.43 7.56
CA SER A 12 3.18 15.78 6.48
C SER A 12 4.46 14.94 6.50
N TYR A 13 4.34 13.64 6.77
CA TYR A 13 5.46 12.70 6.63
C TYR A 13 5.95 12.70 5.18
N GLU A 14 7.26 12.56 5.00
CA GLU A 14 7.91 12.46 3.70
C GLU A 14 8.57 11.08 3.54
N PRO A 15 8.91 10.65 2.30
CA PRO A 15 9.58 9.37 2.07
C PRO A 15 10.84 9.15 2.92
N LYS A 16 11.59 10.22 3.24
CA LYS A 16 12.78 10.17 4.11
C LYS A 16 12.47 9.73 5.55
N ASP A 17 11.23 9.91 6.03
CA ASP A 17 10.82 9.56 7.39
C ASP A 17 10.53 8.07 7.56
N ARG A 18 10.43 7.33 6.45
CA ARG A 18 10.11 5.90 6.41
C ARG A 18 10.91 5.08 7.42
N VAL A 19 12.23 5.27 7.47
CA VAL A 19 13.11 4.46 8.33
C VAL A 19 12.79 4.69 9.81
N ASN A 20 12.54 5.94 10.21
CA ASN A 20 12.22 6.29 11.58
C ASN A 20 10.82 5.81 11.95
N LEU A 21 9.83 5.97 11.07
CA LEU A 21 8.48 5.44 11.23
C LEU A 21 8.50 3.93 11.43
N MET A 22 9.22 3.18 10.58
CA MET A 22 9.32 1.72 10.71
C MET A 22 9.94 1.31 12.05
N LYS A 23 10.99 2.00 12.51
CA LYS A 23 11.62 1.74 13.82
C LYS A 23 10.63 1.99 14.96
N GLN A 24 9.94 3.13 14.93
CA GLN A 24 8.95 3.49 15.94
C GLN A 24 7.82 2.46 16.02
N LEU A 25 7.20 2.12 14.90
CA LEU A 25 6.10 1.14 14.85
C LEU A 25 6.53 -0.23 15.37
N ARG A 26 7.73 -0.70 15.00
CA ARG A 26 8.28 -1.97 15.48
C ARG A 26 8.56 -1.96 16.98
N SER A 27 9.04 -0.84 17.54
CA SER A 27 9.24 -0.69 18.98
C SER A 27 7.95 -0.77 19.80
N MET A 28 6.81 -0.47 19.18
CA MET A 28 5.47 -0.61 19.75
C MET A 28 4.90 -2.04 19.62
N GLY A 29 5.70 -2.99 19.14
CA GLY A 29 5.29 -4.39 18.97
C GLY A 29 4.52 -4.69 17.69
N ILE A 30 4.31 -3.71 16.80
CA ILE A 30 3.67 -3.93 15.51
C ILE A 30 4.68 -4.60 14.56
N ARG A 31 4.32 -5.78 14.03
CA ARG A 31 5.13 -6.48 13.02
C ARG A 31 4.97 -5.83 11.64
N VAL A 32 5.66 -4.71 11.45
CA VAL A 32 5.68 -3.96 10.19
C VAL A 32 6.70 -4.57 9.22
N ILE A 33 6.23 -4.98 8.04
CA ILE A 33 7.03 -5.47 6.93
C ILE A 33 7.61 -4.28 6.17
N ASN A 34 6.76 -3.32 5.78
CA ASN A 34 7.16 -2.13 5.07
C ASN A 34 6.25 -0.93 5.39
N VAL A 35 6.76 0.27 5.17
CA VAL A 35 5.98 1.51 5.15
C VAL A 35 6.30 2.25 3.85
N ARG A 36 5.26 2.78 3.20
CA ARG A 36 5.40 3.76 2.12
C ARG A 36 4.71 5.04 2.52
N VAL A 37 5.36 6.16 2.22
CA VAL A 37 4.85 7.49 2.52
C VAL A 37 4.53 8.13 1.17
N ALA A 38 3.24 8.30 0.92
CA ALA A 38 2.72 9.04 -0.23
C ALA A 38 2.33 10.46 0.20
N THR A 39 1.98 11.29 -0.77
CA THR A 39 1.67 12.71 -0.51
C THR A 39 0.48 12.85 0.44
N ARG A 40 -0.58 12.08 0.22
CA ARG A 40 -1.83 12.20 1.00
C ARG A 40 -2.08 11.06 1.99
N HIS A 41 -1.32 9.97 1.91
CA HIS A 41 -1.50 8.81 2.77
C HIS A 41 -0.19 8.08 3.08
N LEU A 42 -0.23 7.22 4.09
CA LEU A 42 0.80 6.24 4.38
C LEU A 42 0.21 4.84 4.14
N GLU A 43 1.03 3.97 3.57
CA GLU A 43 0.73 2.55 3.40
C GLU A 43 1.56 1.77 4.41
N VAL A 44 0.91 1.13 5.38
CA VAL A 44 1.59 0.29 6.39
C VAL A 44 1.28 -1.17 6.09
N ASP A 45 2.30 -1.88 5.60
CA ASP A 45 2.25 -3.32 5.35
C ASP A 45 2.63 -4.04 6.63
N ALA A 46 1.65 -4.70 7.25
CA ALA A 46 1.77 -5.32 8.56
C ALA A 46 1.31 -6.77 8.54
N SER A 47 1.97 -7.59 9.37
CA SER A 47 1.52 -8.93 9.71
C SER A 47 0.89 -8.90 11.10
N THR A 48 -0.41 -9.10 11.20
CA THR A 48 -1.14 -9.09 12.47
C THR A 48 -2.28 -10.10 12.45
N ASP A 49 -2.64 -10.64 13.61
CA ASP A 49 -3.84 -11.45 13.78
C ASP A 49 -4.99 -10.64 14.42
N ASN A 50 -4.70 -9.41 14.85
CA ASN A 50 -5.66 -8.42 15.33
C ASN A 50 -5.58 -7.16 14.45
N VAL A 51 -6.40 -7.12 13.40
CA VAL A 51 -6.40 -6.03 12.41
C VAL A 51 -6.95 -4.75 13.03
N ASP A 52 -8.06 -4.82 13.75
CA ASP A 52 -8.71 -3.65 14.36
C ASP A 52 -7.81 -2.97 15.39
N GLY A 53 -7.12 -3.76 16.23
CA GLY A 53 -6.17 -3.23 17.20
C GLY A 53 -4.96 -2.55 16.54
N ALA A 54 -4.44 -3.14 15.46
CA ALA A 54 -3.34 -2.54 14.70
C ALA A 54 -3.78 -1.24 14.01
N ALA A 55 -4.94 -1.24 13.33
CA ALA A 55 -5.49 -0.07 12.67
C ALA A 55 -5.79 1.06 13.67
N HIS A 56 -6.37 0.74 14.83
CA HIS A 56 -6.60 1.71 15.90
C HIS A 56 -5.29 2.34 16.40
N THR A 57 -4.27 1.52 16.69
CA THR A 57 -2.97 2.00 17.19
C THR A 57 -2.29 2.91 16.16
N LEU A 58 -2.28 2.50 14.90
CA LEU A 58 -1.72 3.31 13.80
C LEU A 58 -2.53 4.60 13.59
N GLY A 59 -3.85 4.52 13.72
CA GLY A 59 -4.77 5.65 13.60
C GLY A 59 -4.44 6.78 14.58
N LEU A 60 -4.13 6.41 15.83
CA LEU A 60 -3.72 7.36 16.87
C LEU A 60 -2.33 7.96 16.61
N LEU A 61 -1.41 7.17 16.05
CA LEU A 61 -0.02 7.57 15.90
C LEU A 61 0.24 8.42 14.66
N ILE A 62 -0.36 8.04 13.54
CA ILE A 62 -0.04 8.60 12.22
C ILE A 62 -1.14 9.56 11.78
N GLY A 63 -2.38 9.08 11.72
CA GLY A 63 -3.55 9.82 11.25
C GLY A 63 -4.73 8.89 10.99
N PRO A 64 -5.92 9.41 10.68
CA PRO A 64 -7.13 8.61 10.47
C PRO A 64 -6.92 7.43 9.51
N VAL A 65 -7.48 6.28 9.86
CA VAL A 65 -7.51 5.10 8.96
C VAL A 65 -8.45 5.41 7.80
N LEU A 66 -7.94 5.32 6.58
CA LEU A 66 -8.70 5.51 5.35
C LEU A 66 -9.27 4.18 4.86
N GLU A 67 -8.44 3.13 4.86
CA GLU A 67 -8.79 1.82 4.31
C GLU A 67 -7.90 0.73 4.90
N VAL A 68 -8.41 -0.51 4.95
CA VAL A 68 -7.63 -1.70 5.28
C VAL A 68 -7.83 -2.73 4.19
N VAL A 69 -6.74 -3.10 3.53
CA VAL A 69 -6.73 -4.07 2.42
C VAL A 69 -6.12 -5.39 2.91
N ASN A 70 -6.79 -6.51 2.63
CA ASN A 70 -6.27 -7.83 2.98
C ASN A 70 -5.40 -8.35 1.82
N LEU A 71 -4.09 -8.39 2.06
CA LEU A 71 -3.09 -8.77 1.05
C LEU A 71 -3.05 -10.28 0.76
N THR A 72 -3.88 -11.08 1.43
CA THR A 72 -4.00 -12.52 1.19
C THR A 72 -5.09 -12.84 0.16
N MET A 73 -5.91 -11.85 -0.22
CA MET A 73 -6.98 -12.02 -1.21
C MET A 73 -6.53 -11.50 -2.58
N GLU A 74 -6.89 -12.22 -3.65
CA GLU A 74 -6.77 -11.71 -5.02
C GLU A 74 -7.91 -10.75 -5.32
N TYR A 75 -7.59 -9.55 -5.80
CA TYR A 75 -8.58 -8.57 -6.24
C TYR A 75 -8.82 -8.72 -7.74
N ARG A 76 -10.10 -8.76 -8.14
CA ARG A 76 -10.52 -8.70 -9.54
C ARG A 76 -11.25 -7.40 -9.78
N TYR A 77 -10.85 -6.71 -10.85
CA TYR A 77 -11.47 -5.46 -11.28
C TYR A 77 -12.27 -5.72 -12.55
N ASP A 78 -13.48 -5.18 -12.64
CA ASP A 78 -14.31 -5.28 -13.85
C ASP A 78 -13.67 -4.56 -15.04
N ASN A 79 -13.00 -3.43 -14.79
CA ASN A 79 -12.18 -2.72 -15.77
C ASN A 79 -10.76 -2.48 -15.20
N PRO A 80 -9.83 -3.43 -15.41
CA PRO A 80 -8.50 -3.37 -14.82
C PRO A 80 -7.64 -2.17 -15.25
N PHE A 81 -7.79 -1.71 -16.51
CA PHE A 81 -7.04 -0.54 -16.99
C PHE A 81 -7.52 0.75 -16.34
N ARG A 82 -8.84 0.91 -16.15
CA ARG A 82 -9.38 2.05 -15.42
C ARG A 82 -8.94 2.02 -13.95
N ALA A 83 -9.04 0.85 -13.31
CA ALA A 83 -8.55 0.67 -11.94
C ALA A 83 -7.06 1.00 -11.80
N TYR A 84 -6.22 0.56 -12.74
CA TYR A 84 -4.80 0.92 -12.77
C TYR A 84 -4.59 2.43 -12.76
N VAL A 85 -5.28 3.18 -13.65
CA VAL A 85 -5.13 4.65 -13.75
C VAL A 85 -5.54 5.32 -12.44
N ASP A 86 -6.69 4.93 -11.89
CA ASP A 86 -7.22 5.53 -10.65
C ASP A 86 -6.29 5.26 -9.46
N LEU A 87 -5.80 4.01 -9.31
CA LEU A 87 -4.87 3.61 -8.26
C LEU A 87 -3.50 4.27 -8.41
N PHE A 88 -2.97 4.33 -9.63
CA PHE A 88 -1.67 4.93 -9.91
C PHE A 88 -1.67 6.43 -9.61
N ASN A 89 -2.69 7.14 -10.05
CA ASN A 89 -2.86 8.57 -9.76
C ASN A 89 -3.13 8.83 -8.27
N GLY A 90 -3.67 7.84 -7.57
CA GLY A 90 -3.81 7.85 -6.12
C GLY A 90 -2.54 7.47 -5.35
N GLU A 91 -1.39 7.32 -6.01
CA GLU A 91 -0.12 6.85 -5.42
C GLU A 91 -0.21 5.43 -4.81
N ARG A 92 -1.25 4.64 -5.12
CA ARG A 92 -1.47 3.24 -4.68
C ARG A 92 -0.78 2.25 -5.62
N PHE A 93 0.52 2.42 -5.81
CA PHE A 93 1.27 1.73 -6.88
C PHE A 93 1.33 0.21 -6.75
N TRP A 94 1.24 -0.36 -5.54
CA TRP A 94 1.20 -1.82 -5.37
C TRP A 94 -0.12 -2.39 -5.94
N GLU A 95 -1.25 -1.78 -5.61
CA GLU A 95 -2.56 -2.24 -6.11
C GLU A 95 -2.72 -1.98 -7.61
N ALA A 96 -2.20 -0.85 -8.11
CA ALA A 96 -2.16 -0.59 -9.54
C ALA A 96 -1.43 -1.73 -10.28
N HIS A 97 -0.29 -2.16 -9.77
CA HIS A 97 0.45 -3.32 -10.30
C HIS A 97 -0.42 -4.59 -10.29
N GLU A 98 -1.04 -4.91 -9.15
CA GLU A 98 -1.90 -6.09 -9.01
C GLU A 98 -3.11 -6.06 -9.97
N ALA A 99 -3.65 -4.89 -10.30
CA ALA A 99 -4.77 -4.77 -11.23
C ALA A 99 -4.41 -5.27 -12.64
N LEU A 100 -3.19 -5.04 -13.12
CA LEU A 100 -2.76 -5.43 -14.47
C LEU A 100 -1.98 -6.74 -14.53
N GLU A 101 -1.42 -7.20 -13.41
CA GLU A 101 -0.63 -8.43 -13.29
C GLU A 101 -1.35 -9.66 -13.89
N PRO A 102 -2.65 -9.93 -13.63
CA PRO A 102 -3.36 -11.05 -14.25
C PRO A 102 -3.46 -10.94 -15.78
N ILE A 103 -3.68 -9.73 -16.30
CA ILE A 103 -3.74 -9.48 -17.75
C ILE A 103 -2.39 -9.78 -18.38
N TRP A 104 -1.31 -9.27 -17.80
CA TRP A 104 0.04 -9.51 -18.31
C TRP A 104 0.42 -11.00 -18.24
N ARG A 105 0.06 -11.70 -17.18
CA ARG A 105 0.36 -13.13 -17.01
C ARG A 105 -0.19 -13.99 -18.15
N VAL A 106 -1.39 -13.64 -18.63
CA VAL A 106 -2.07 -14.33 -19.74
C VAL A 106 -1.59 -13.82 -21.11
N SER A 107 -1.59 -12.51 -21.31
CA SER A 107 -1.30 -11.89 -22.62
C SER A 107 0.19 -11.86 -22.97
N ARG A 108 1.07 -11.77 -21.97
CA ARG A 108 2.51 -11.47 -22.11
C ARG A 108 2.80 -10.19 -22.90
N ASP A 109 1.85 -9.25 -22.95
CA ASP A 109 1.99 -7.99 -23.67
C ASP A 109 3.05 -7.09 -23.02
N VAL A 110 4.04 -6.67 -23.82
CA VAL A 110 5.16 -5.81 -23.39
C VAL A 110 4.71 -4.40 -22.99
N ASN A 111 3.61 -3.89 -23.54
CA ASN A 111 3.07 -2.60 -23.15
C ASN A 111 2.46 -2.67 -21.75
N VAL A 112 1.72 -3.74 -21.46
CA VAL A 112 1.18 -3.99 -20.12
C VAL A 112 2.33 -4.21 -19.12
N GLN A 113 3.37 -4.95 -19.52
CA GLN A 113 4.58 -5.09 -18.71
C GLN A 113 5.24 -3.74 -18.40
N GLY A 114 5.33 -2.86 -19.40
CA GLY A 114 5.87 -1.51 -19.24
C GLY A 114 5.10 -0.69 -18.19
N LEU A 115 3.78 -0.76 -18.18
CA LEU A 115 2.93 -0.11 -17.17
C LEU A 115 3.20 -0.68 -15.77
N ILE A 116 3.23 -2.01 -15.64
CA ILE A 116 3.48 -2.72 -14.36
C ILE A 116 4.85 -2.37 -13.76
N MET A 117 5.85 -2.13 -14.61
CA MET A 117 7.24 -1.81 -14.23
C MET A 117 7.48 -0.31 -14.00
N GLY A 118 6.63 0.58 -14.54
CA GLY A 118 6.78 2.03 -14.50
C GLY A 118 6.54 2.69 -13.13
N LYS A 119 6.28 1.89 -12.07
CA LYS A 119 6.06 2.42 -10.72
C LYS A 119 7.35 3.04 -10.13
N PRO A 120 7.26 4.15 -9.37
CA PRO A 120 8.41 4.71 -8.67
C PRO A 120 9.04 3.65 -7.77
N ARG A 121 10.36 3.43 -7.90
CA ARG A 121 11.09 2.58 -6.97
C ARG A 121 11.01 3.24 -5.59
N SER A 122 10.44 2.53 -4.62
CA SER A 122 10.49 2.91 -3.21
C SER A 122 11.97 2.92 -2.79
N PHE A 123 12.56 4.11 -2.62
CA PHE A 123 13.88 4.29 -2.00
C PHE A 123 13.78 4.12 -0.48
#